data_AF-A0A8X6XBN8-F1
#
_entry.id   AF-A0A8X6XBN8-F1
#
_cell.length_a   1.000
_cell.length_b   1.000
_cell.length_c   1.000
_cell.angle_alpha   90.00
_cell.angle_beta   90.00
_cell.angle_gamma   90.00
#
_symmetry.space_group_name_H-M   'P 1'
#
loop_
_entity.id
_entity.type
_entity.pdbx_description
1 polymer ?
#
loop_
_entity_poly.entity_id
_entity_poly.type
_entity_poly.pdbx_seq_one_letter_code
_entity_poly.pdbx_strand_id
1 'polypeptide(L)'
;MSLKKIPSGAEFRKRTAENQQKEKELKKSPEGKRGVLATGCNDWKNSFVLASQHDRSDDNTANVLIFSLRKGINTVQNAIQNQYDKKAKCWQALLTRVVSVVKFLSTRGLPFRGDDQQLESTTNGLFLECLELLSEFDQFISRHLTKYGNQGILSVD
;
A
#
# COMPACT_ATOMS: atom_id res chain seq x y z
N MET A 1 -16.65 12.48 -0.11
CA MET A 1 -15.73 11.46 -0.64
C MET A 1 -15.94 10.17 0.16
N SER A 2 -16.73 9.22 -0.33
CA SER A 2 -17.02 7.98 0.41
C SER A 2 -15.82 7.05 0.39
N LEU A 3 -15.21 6.84 1.55
CA LEU A 3 -14.24 5.76 1.76
C LEU A 3 -14.98 4.43 1.46
N LYS A 4 -14.59 3.75 0.38
CA LYS A 4 -15.05 2.37 0.14
C LYS A 4 -14.66 1.55 1.36
N LYS A 5 -15.65 1.08 2.14
CA LYS A 5 -15.41 0.25 3.33
C LYS A 5 -14.57 -0.95 2.92
N ILE A 6 -13.49 -1.19 3.66
CA ILE A 6 -12.64 -2.37 3.46
C ILE A 6 -13.51 -3.59 3.79
N PRO A 7 -13.62 -4.58 2.89
CA PRO A 7 -14.42 -5.78 3.14
C PRO A 7 -13.99 -6.50 4.42
N SER A 8 -14.95 -7.01 5.17
CA SER A 8 -14.65 -7.76 6.40
C SER A 8 -13.91 -9.08 6.08
N GLY A 9 -13.20 -9.63 7.06
CA GLY A 9 -12.52 -10.92 6.90
C GLY A 9 -13.47 -12.07 6.51
N ALA A 10 -14.75 -11.98 6.87
CA ALA A 10 -15.77 -12.95 6.48
C ALA A 10 -16.17 -12.80 5.00
N GLU A 11 -16.37 -11.57 4.53
CA GLU A 11 -16.66 -11.27 3.12
C GLU A 11 -15.50 -11.70 2.21
N PHE A 12 -14.26 -11.56 2.69
CA PHE A 12 -13.06 -12.01 2.00
C PHE A 12 -13.03 -13.54 1.82
N ARG A 13 -13.27 -14.29 2.91
CA ARG A 13 -13.31 -15.76 2.86
C ARG A 13 -14.39 -16.26 1.91
N LYS A 14 -15.56 -15.62 1.92
CA LYS A 14 -16.67 -15.94 1.02
C LYS A 14 -16.27 -15.73 -0.45
N ARG A 15 -15.74 -14.56 -0.80
CA ARG A 15 -15.30 -14.26 -2.19
C ARG A 15 -14.18 -15.19 -2.66
N THR A 16 -13.28 -15.59 -1.76
CA THR A 16 -12.20 -16.54 -2.07
C THR A 16 -12.77 -17.93 -2.37
N ALA A 17 -13.72 -18.41 -1.58
CA ALA A 17 -14.39 -19.68 -1.81
C ALA A 17 -15.19 -19.68 -3.13
N GLU A 18 -15.91 -18.58 -3.42
CA GLU A 18 -16.64 -18.40 -4.69
C GLU A 18 -15.71 -18.44 -5.90
N ASN A 19 -14.56 -17.76 -5.84
CA ASN A 19 -13.59 -17.78 -6.93
C ASN A 19 -12.92 -19.17 -7.09
N GLN A 20 -12.61 -19.86 -5.99
CA GLN A 20 -12.10 -21.23 -6.04
C GLN A 20 -13.10 -22.19 -6.69
N GLN A 21 -14.39 -22.02 -6.41
CA GLN A 21 -15.45 -22.82 -7.05
C GLN A 21 -15.54 -22.54 -8.55
N LYS A 22 -15.51 -21.26 -8.95
CA LYS A 22 -15.47 -20.86 -10.37
C LYS A 22 -14.23 -21.39 -11.09
N GLU A 23 -13.06 -21.37 -10.45
CA GLU A 23 -11.84 -21.97 -11.01
C GLU A 23 -12.00 -23.48 -11.24
N LYS A 24 -12.65 -24.20 -10.31
CA LYS A 24 -12.92 -25.64 -10.48
C LYS A 24 -13.87 -25.91 -11.64
N GLU A 25 -14.87 -25.06 -11.83
CA GLU A 25 -15.82 -25.15 -12.96
C GLU A 25 -15.13 -24.87 -14.30
N LEU A 26 -14.28 -23.84 -14.37
CA LEU A 26 -13.55 -23.48 -15.59
C LEU A 26 -12.46 -24.49 -15.98
N LYS A 27 -11.96 -25.27 -15.01
CA LYS A 27 -10.98 -26.35 -15.23
C LYS A 27 -11.59 -27.69 -15.63
N LYS A 28 -12.92 -27.81 -15.65
CA LYS A 28 -13.59 -28.98 -16.21
C LYS A 28 -13.46 -28.94 -17.74
N SER A 29 -12.27 -29.27 -18.24
CA SER A 29 -12.05 -29.50 -19.67
C SER A 29 -12.77 -30.80 -20.07
N PRO A 30 -13.42 -30.88 -21.24
CA PRO A 30 -13.93 -32.15 -21.75
C PRO A 30 -12.76 -33.13 -21.81
N GLU A 31 -12.88 -34.25 -21.09
CA GLU A 31 -11.86 -35.29 -21.01
C GLU A 31 -11.39 -35.66 -22.44
N GLY A 32 -10.13 -35.33 -22.75
CA GLY A 32 -9.47 -35.81 -23.97
C GLY A 32 -8.84 -34.77 -24.91
N LYS A 33 -9.05 -33.46 -24.76
CA LYS A 33 -8.36 -32.46 -25.62
C LYS A 33 -7.16 -31.84 -24.90
N ARG A 34 -5.96 -32.30 -25.23
CA ARG A 34 -4.71 -31.61 -24.87
C ARG A 34 -4.49 -30.45 -25.85
N GLY A 35 -4.21 -29.25 -25.33
CA GLY A 35 -3.92 -28.08 -26.15
C GLY A 35 -2.74 -28.31 -27.11
N VAL A 36 -2.72 -27.58 -28.23
CA VAL A 36 -1.76 -27.73 -29.35
C VAL A 36 -0.28 -27.69 -28.93
N LEU A 37 0.03 -27.09 -27.78
CA LEU A 37 1.39 -26.97 -27.23
C LEU A 37 1.69 -27.91 -26.06
N ALA A 38 0.74 -28.74 -25.64
CA ALA A 38 0.88 -29.60 -24.45
C ALA A 38 1.99 -30.66 -24.58
N THR A 39 2.39 -30.99 -25.81
CA THR A 39 3.45 -31.96 -26.12
C THR A 39 4.62 -31.34 -26.90
N GLY A 40 4.69 -30.01 -27.00
CA GLY A 40 5.69 -29.30 -27.79
C GLY A 40 5.28 -29.04 -29.24
N CYS A 41 6.06 -28.22 -29.95
CA CYS A 41 5.79 -27.79 -31.32
C CYS A 41 7.02 -28.04 -32.21
N ASN A 42 6.85 -28.87 -33.26
CA ASN A 42 7.90 -29.15 -34.24
C ASN A 42 7.74 -28.35 -35.54
N ASP A 43 6.62 -27.64 -35.72
CA ASP A 43 6.34 -26.81 -36.90
C ASP A 43 6.57 -25.32 -36.61
N TRP A 44 7.84 -24.99 -36.32
CA TRP A 44 8.25 -23.62 -35.98
C TRP A 44 8.02 -22.62 -37.13
N LYS A 45 8.01 -23.10 -38.38
CA LYS A 45 7.75 -22.29 -39.58
C LYS A 45 6.34 -21.70 -39.55
N ASN A 46 5.38 -22.40 -38.93
CA ASN A 46 3.99 -21.94 -38.76
C ASN A 46 3.67 -21.48 -37.33
N SER A 47 4.69 -21.14 -36.54
CA SER A 47 4.55 -20.74 -35.13
C SER A 47 3.52 -19.63 -34.89
N PHE A 48 3.43 -18.64 -35.78
CA PHE A 48 2.44 -17.57 -35.66
C PHE A 48 0.98 -18.06 -35.76
N VAL A 49 0.73 -19.01 -36.65
CA VAL A 49 -0.61 -19.62 -36.82
C VAL A 49 -0.95 -20.45 -35.59
N LEU A 50 0.01 -21.23 -35.08
CA LEU A 50 -0.16 -22.05 -33.88
C LEU A 50 -0.38 -21.18 -32.63
N ALA A 51 0.34 -20.08 -32.49
CA ALA A 51 0.12 -19.09 -31.43
C ALA A 51 -1.28 -18.48 -31.55
N SER A 52 -1.70 -18.10 -32.75
CA SER A 52 -3.04 -17.55 -33.00
C SER A 52 -4.19 -18.53 -32.68
N GLN A 53 -3.97 -19.82 -32.90
CA GLN A 53 -4.90 -20.89 -32.54
C GLN A 53 -4.90 -21.15 -31.03
N HIS A 54 -3.74 -21.16 -30.39
CA HIS A 54 -3.61 -21.26 -28.94
C HIS A 54 -4.31 -20.09 -28.25
N ASP A 55 -4.08 -18.86 -28.70
CA ASP A 55 -4.66 -17.65 -28.09
C ASP A 55 -6.18 -17.65 -28.14
N ARG A 56 -6.76 -18.24 -29.19
CA ARG A 56 -8.20 -18.43 -29.39
C ARG A 56 -8.76 -19.72 -28.77
N SER A 57 -7.91 -20.57 -28.20
CA SER A 57 -8.34 -21.82 -27.57
C SER A 57 -9.19 -21.53 -26.35
N ASP A 58 -10.18 -22.40 -26.11
CA ASP A 58 -10.97 -22.42 -24.88
C ASP A 58 -10.06 -22.58 -23.65
N ASP A 59 -8.98 -23.36 -23.77
CA ASP A 59 -8.00 -23.56 -22.69
C ASP A 59 -7.27 -22.26 -22.33
N ASN A 60 -6.79 -21.52 -23.34
CA ASN A 60 -6.12 -20.23 -23.09
C ASN A 60 -7.10 -19.22 -22.51
N THR A 61 -8.30 -19.16 -23.06
CA THR A 61 -9.38 -18.28 -22.56
C THR A 61 -9.70 -18.60 -21.10
N ALA A 62 -9.85 -19.88 -20.74
CA ALA A 62 -10.07 -20.31 -19.38
C ALA A 62 -8.89 -19.94 -18.47
N ASN A 63 -7.65 -20.16 -18.90
CA ASN A 63 -6.46 -19.82 -18.12
C ASN A 63 -6.33 -18.30 -17.88
N VAL A 64 -6.63 -17.47 -18.88
CA VAL A 64 -6.64 -16.00 -18.76
C VAL A 64 -7.73 -15.54 -17.78
N LEU A 65 -8.92 -16.16 -17.83
CA LEU A 65 -10.00 -15.89 -16.89
C LEU A 65 -9.64 -16.31 -15.47
N ILE A 66 -9.05 -17.49 -15.27
CA ILE A 66 -8.54 -17.95 -13.97
C ILE A 66 -7.49 -16.98 -13.43
N PHE A 67 -6.54 -16.56 -14.26
CA PHE A 67 -5.54 -15.56 -13.88
C PHE A 67 -6.18 -14.24 -13.44
N SER A 68 -7.21 -13.79 -14.17
CA SER A 68 -7.97 -12.58 -13.84
C SER A 68 -8.73 -12.70 -12.51
N LEU A 69 -9.35 -13.87 -12.26
CA LEU A 69 -10.03 -14.18 -10.99
C LEU A 69 -9.05 -14.17 -9.81
N ARG A 70 -7.82 -14.65 -10.00
CA ARG A 70 -6.74 -14.61 -9.00
C ARG A 70 -6.23 -13.20 -8.74
N LYS A 71 -6.07 -12.39 -9.79
CA LYS A 71 -5.68 -10.97 -9.68
C LYS A 71 -6.71 -10.14 -8.89
N GLY A 72 -8.00 -10.49 -8.99
CA GLY A 72 -9.09 -9.81 -8.28
C GLY A 72 -9.14 -10.09 -6.77
N ILE A 73 -8.40 -11.09 -6.28
CA ILE A 73 -8.23 -11.37 -4.86
C ILE A 73 -7.04 -10.55 -4.36
N ASN A 74 -7.07 -10.12 -3.09
CA ASN A 74 -5.97 -9.41 -2.44
C ASN A 74 -4.70 -10.27 -2.43
N THR A 75 -3.96 -10.19 -3.52
CA THR A 75 -2.63 -10.74 -3.69
C THR A 75 -1.69 -10.02 -2.71
N VAL A 76 -0.53 -10.64 -2.45
CA VAL A 76 0.58 -10.01 -1.71
C VAL A 76 0.86 -8.60 -2.25
N GLN A 77 0.71 -8.39 -3.56
CA GLN A 77 0.82 -7.08 -4.20
C GLN A 77 -0.16 -6.04 -3.62
N ASN A 78 -1.44 -6.38 -3.48
CA ASN A 78 -2.44 -5.46 -2.90
C ASN A 78 -2.16 -5.21 -1.41
N ALA A 79 -1.69 -6.21 -0.67
CA ALA A 79 -1.32 -6.04 0.73
C ALA A 79 -0.13 -5.08 0.88
N ILE A 80 0.91 -5.25 0.06
CA ILE A 80 2.08 -4.37 0.01
C ILE A 80 1.66 -2.96 -0.38
N GLN A 81 0.88 -2.79 -1.45
CA GLN A 81 0.40 -1.48 -1.90
C GLN A 81 -0.38 -0.76 -0.79
N ASN A 82 -1.30 -1.47 -0.12
CA ASN A 82 -2.05 -0.91 1.00
C ASN A 82 -1.16 -0.49 2.17
N GLN A 83 -0.06 -1.21 2.45
CA GLN A 83 0.90 -0.81 3.48
C GLN A 83 1.64 0.47 3.09
N TYR A 84 2.08 0.58 1.83
CA TYR A 84 2.70 1.81 1.31
C TYR A 84 1.73 2.99 1.38
N ASP A 85 0.50 2.82 0.91
CA ASP A 85 -0.50 3.88 0.89
C ASP A 85 -0.85 4.36 2.31
N LYS A 86 -0.93 3.44 3.29
CA LYS A 86 -1.15 3.80 4.69
C LYS A 86 0.00 4.63 5.24
N LYS A 87 1.25 4.19 5.02
CA LYS A 87 2.43 4.94 5.46
C LYS A 87 2.50 6.32 4.79
N ALA A 88 2.27 6.38 3.47
CA ALA A 88 2.27 7.62 2.72
C ALA A 88 1.24 8.62 3.26
N LYS A 89 0.01 8.16 3.54
CA LYS A 89 -1.04 9.01 4.16
C LYS A 89 -0.64 9.50 5.54
N CYS A 90 -0.05 8.66 6.38
CA CYS A 90 0.45 9.07 7.69
C CYS A 90 1.52 10.17 7.56
N TRP A 91 2.50 9.98 6.67
CA TRP A 91 3.57 10.97 6.44
C TRP A 91 3.05 12.27 5.84
N GLN A 92 2.11 12.21 4.89
CA GLN A 92 1.45 13.40 4.34
C GLN A 92 0.71 14.19 5.42
N ALA A 93 0.02 13.50 6.33
CA ALA A 93 -0.67 14.15 7.45
C ALA A 93 0.33 14.85 8.41
N LEU A 94 1.44 14.19 8.76
CA LEU A 94 2.49 14.82 9.58
C LEU A 94 3.09 16.04 8.88
N LEU A 95 3.49 15.92 7.61
CA LEU A 95 4.08 17.02 6.86
C LEU A 95 3.12 18.20 6.74
N THR A 96 1.82 17.93 6.56
CA THR A 96 0.79 18.99 6.53
C THR A 96 0.75 19.77 7.85
N ARG A 97 0.84 19.09 9.00
CA ARG A 97 0.86 19.73 10.33
C ARG A 97 2.13 20.55 10.52
N VAL A 98 3.30 19.99 10.22
CA VAL A 98 4.59 20.68 10.31
C VAL A 98 4.60 21.94 9.44
N VAL A 99 4.16 21.84 8.18
CA VAL A 99 4.07 22.99 7.27
C VAL A 99 3.07 24.04 7.80
N SER A 100 1.98 23.60 8.43
CA SER A 100 1.00 24.52 9.04
C SER A 100 1.61 25.32 10.19
N VAL A 101 2.41 24.68 11.05
CA VAL A 101 3.18 25.37 12.11
C VAL A 101 4.16 26.35 11.48
N VAL A 102 4.92 25.91 10.47
CA VAL A 102 5.90 26.79 9.81
C VAL A 102 5.24 28.03 9.20
N LYS A 103 4.10 27.84 8.53
CA LYS A 103 3.30 28.93 7.97
C LYS A 103 2.74 29.84 9.07
N PHE A 104 2.24 29.28 10.16
CA PHE A 104 1.70 30.05 11.28
C PHE A 104 2.73 31.00 11.88
N LEU A 105 3.96 30.51 12.10
CA LEU A 105 5.07 31.27 12.67
C LEU A 105 5.60 32.33 11.70
N SER A 106 5.90 31.94 10.45
CA SER A 106 6.42 32.85 9.44
C SER A 106 5.48 34.02 9.15
N THR A 107 4.18 33.76 9.01
CA THR A 107 3.19 34.81 8.69
C THR A 107 3.01 35.83 9.81
N ARG A 108 3.41 35.51 11.04
CA ARG A 108 3.33 36.40 12.21
C ARG A 108 4.68 37.00 12.61
N GLY A 109 5.76 36.67 11.88
CA GLY A 109 7.11 37.09 12.25
C GLY A 109 7.57 36.52 13.59
N LEU A 110 7.03 35.36 13.99
CA LEU A 110 7.40 34.72 15.25
C LEU A 110 8.71 33.93 15.08
N PRO A 111 9.59 33.92 16.10
CA PRO A 111 10.82 33.17 16.05
C PRO A 111 10.54 31.67 16.02
N PHE A 112 11.24 30.95 15.15
CA PHE A 112 11.17 29.48 15.11
C PHE A 112 11.98 28.82 16.21
N ARG A 113 13.08 29.47 16.63
CA ARG A 113 14.07 28.96 17.58
C ARG A 113 14.12 29.84 18.82
N GLY A 114 14.40 29.22 19.96
CA GLY A 114 14.69 29.88 21.23
C GLY A 114 16.18 29.79 21.54
N ASP A 115 16.52 29.84 22.82
CA ASP A 115 17.91 29.74 23.28
C ASP A 115 18.44 28.30 23.16
N ASP A 116 17.56 27.31 23.19
CA ASP A 116 17.89 25.92 22.93
C ASP A 116 16.94 25.25 21.91
N GLN A 117 17.24 23.98 21.59
CA GLN A 117 16.46 23.12 20.71
C GLN A 117 16.11 21.79 21.41
N GLN A 118 15.97 21.82 22.74
CA GLN A 118 15.56 20.68 23.53
C GLN A 118 14.04 20.64 23.65
N LEU A 119 13.46 19.46 23.43
CA LEU A 119 12.08 19.22 23.82
C LEU A 119 11.97 19.30 25.35
N GLU A 120 10.82 19.78 25.83
CA GLU A 120 10.47 20.00 27.23
C GLU A 120 11.25 21.13 27.93
N SER A 121 12.08 21.88 27.20
CA SER A 121 12.74 23.06 27.75
C SER A 121 11.85 24.30 27.66
N THR A 122 11.83 25.11 28.72
CA THR A 122 11.10 26.39 28.76
C THR A 122 11.75 27.48 27.92
N THR A 123 12.98 27.25 27.45
CA THR A 123 13.73 28.17 26.59
C THR A 123 13.83 27.68 25.14
N ASN A 124 13.07 26.62 24.80
CA ASN A 124 13.01 26.13 23.43
C ASN A 124 12.26 27.13 22.52
N GLY A 125 12.40 26.92 21.21
CA GLY A 125 11.73 27.78 20.24
C GLY A 125 10.25 27.48 20.06
N LEU A 126 9.48 28.50 19.67
CA LEU A 126 8.04 28.40 19.43
C LEU A 126 7.65 27.30 18.43
N PHE A 127 8.57 26.88 17.55
CA PHE A 127 8.37 25.72 16.69
C PHE A 127 8.26 24.41 17.48
N LEU A 128 9.17 24.17 18.44
CA LEU A 128 9.16 22.98 19.27
C LEU A 128 7.98 23.00 20.24
N GLU A 129 7.68 24.14 20.87
CA GLU A 129 6.47 24.30 21.70
C GLU A 129 5.19 23.94 20.91
N CYS A 130 5.06 24.41 19.67
CA CYS A 130 3.91 24.08 18.84
C CYS A 130 3.83 22.57 18.52
N LEU A 131 4.98 21.91 18.30
CA LEU A 131 5.01 20.47 18.04
C LEU A 131 4.69 19.65 19.29
N GLU A 132 5.15 20.09 20.46
CA GLU A 132 4.80 19.50 21.76
C GLU A 132 3.30 19.62 22.02
N LEU A 133 2.72 20.79 21.82
CA LEU A 133 1.27 20.99 21.92
C LEU A 133 0.49 20.09 20.94
N LEU A 134 0.94 19.99 19.69
CA LEU A 134 0.30 19.10 18.71
C LEU A 134 0.40 17.63 19.12
N SER A 135 1.45 17.25 19.85
CA SER A 135 1.68 15.88 20.30
C SER A 135 0.63 15.40 21.31
N GLU A 136 0.02 16.31 22.08
CA GLU A 136 -1.07 15.99 23.00
C GLU A 136 -2.31 15.44 22.28
N PHE A 137 -2.56 15.93 21.06
CA PHE A 137 -3.73 15.56 20.27
C PHE A 137 -3.42 14.57 19.16
N ASP A 138 -2.15 14.46 18.73
CA ASP A 138 -1.71 13.60 17.65
C ASP A 138 -0.73 12.51 18.14
N GLN A 139 -1.26 11.30 18.30
CA GLN A 139 -0.49 10.11 18.68
C GLN A 139 0.69 9.80 17.74
N PHE A 140 0.67 10.27 16.49
CA PHE A 140 1.80 10.06 15.59
C PHE A 140 2.94 11.02 15.89
N ILE A 141 2.64 12.30 16.10
CA ILE A 141 3.63 13.31 16.51
C ILE A 141 4.21 12.94 17.87
N SER A 142 3.36 12.58 18.84
CA SER A 142 3.81 12.09 20.15
C SER A 142 4.82 10.94 20.03
N ARG A 143 4.48 9.88 19.30
CA ARG A 143 5.41 8.76 19.08
C ARG A 143 6.70 9.17 18.37
N HIS A 144 6.63 10.13 17.44
CA HIS A 144 7.81 10.62 16.73
C HIS A 144 8.72 11.41 17.67
N LEU A 145 8.17 12.33 18.47
CA LEU A 145 8.91 13.09 19.48
C LEU A 145 9.49 12.18 20.56
N THR A 146 8.73 11.21 21.09
CA THR A 146 9.27 10.26 22.09
C THR A 146 10.41 9.43 21.53
N LYS A 147 10.34 9.04 20.24
CA LYS A 147 11.35 8.14 19.65
C LYS A 147 12.59 8.87 19.17
N TYR A 148 12.44 10.04 18.58
CA TYR A 148 13.53 10.76 17.88
C TYR A 148 13.82 12.14 18.48
N GLY A 149 12.97 12.59 19.40
CA GLY A 149 13.17 13.83 20.14
C GLY A 149 14.48 13.82 20.89
N ASN A 150 15.21 14.94 20.79
CA ASN A 150 16.50 15.15 21.43
C ASN A 150 17.60 14.12 21.03
N GLN A 151 17.38 13.23 20.06
CA GLN A 151 18.40 12.30 19.58
C GLN A 151 19.51 13.05 18.84
N GLY A 152 20.69 13.14 19.46
CA GLY A 152 21.86 13.85 18.93
C GLY A 152 22.35 15.00 19.80
N ILE A 153 21.62 15.33 20.87
CA ILE A 153 22.14 16.15 21.96
C ILE A 153 22.94 15.18 22.84
N LEU A 154 24.26 15.22 22.73
CA LEU A 154 25.15 14.42 23.58
C LEU A 154 24.74 14.64 25.05
N SER A 155 24.39 13.55 25.77
CA SER A 155 24.36 13.62 27.22
C SER A 155 25.80 13.89 27.65
N VAL A 156 26.04 15.09 28.16
CA VAL A 156 27.26 15.35 28.91
C VAL A 156 26.95 14.79 30.29
N ASP A 157 27.27 13.51 30.47
CA ASP A 157 27.35 12.87 31.78
C ASP A 157 28.45 13.54 32.63
#